data_AF-A0A2A2THB2-F1
#
_entry.id   AF-A0A2A2THB2-F1
#
_cell.length_a   1.000
_cell.length_b   1.000
_cell.length_c   1.000
_cell.angle_alpha   90.00
_cell.angle_beta   90.00
_cell.angle_gamma   90.00
#
_symmetry.space_group_name_H-M   'P 1'
#
loop_
_entity.id
_entity.type
_entity.pdbx_description
1 polymer ?
#
loop_
_entity_poly.entity_id
_entity_poly.type
_entity_poly.pdbx_seq_one_letter_code
_entity_poly.pdbx_strand_id
1 'polypeptide(L)' 'MNQAENSLGKLLIGGFLLFTFAPIFPAAAQITPDNTLGTERSRLDTNVLINNVLGDKINGGAIRDRNLFHSFSENLKL' A
#
# COMPACT_ATOMS: atom_id res chain seq x y z
N MET A 1 -0.78 -1.34 50.57
CA MET A 1 -0.31 -1.43 49.17
C MET A 1 -1.53 -1.49 48.28
N ASN A 2 -1.70 -0.46 47.47
CA ASN A 2 -2.98 0.20 47.24
C ASN A 2 -3.60 -0.44 46.01
N GLN A 3 -4.91 -0.73 46.00
CA GLN A 3 -5.57 -1.35 44.85
C GLN A 3 -5.32 -0.60 43.52
N ALA A 4 -5.04 0.70 43.59
CA ALA A 4 -4.59 1.53 42.48
C ALA A 4 -3.23 1.11 41.88
N GLU A 5 -2.23 0.77 42.71
CA GLU A 5 -0.89 0.34 42.26
C GLU A 5 -0.96 -1.01 41.52
N ASN A 6 -1.77 -1.93 42.03
CA ASN A 6 -1.99 -3.25 41.41
C ASN A 6 -2.79 -3.14 40.10
N SER A 7 -3.69 -2.14 40.01
CA SER A 7 -4.46 -1.87 38.79
C SER A 7 -3.57 -1.25 37.71
N LEU A 8 -2.71 -0.29 38.08
CA LEU A 8 -1.76 0.34 37.18
C LEU A 8 -0.75 -0.68 36.63
N GLY A 9 -0.22 -1.57 37.47
CA GLY A 9 0.67 -2.65 37.03
C GLY A 9 0.01 -3.58 35.99
N LYS A 10 -1.27 -3.92 36.17
CA LYS A 10 -2.03 -4.73 35.19
C LYS A 10 -2.25 -4.00 33.87
N LEU A 11 -2.50 -2.68 33.91
CA LEU A 11 -2.63 -1.85 32.71
C LEU A 11 -1.30 -1.80 31.93
N LEU A 12 -0.19 -1.62 32.63
CA LEU A 12 1.14 -1.57 32.03
C LEU A 12 1.54 -2.92 31.41
N ILE A 13 1.31 -4.03 32.13
CA ILE A 13 1.59 -5.39 31.64
C ILE A 13 0.66 -5.75 30.46
N GLY A 14 -0.64 -5.44 30.57
CA GLY A 14 -1.61 -5.68 29.50
C GLY A 14 -1.31 -4.87 28.23
N GLY A 15 -0.92 -3.60 28.37
CA GLY A 15 -0.51 -2.75 27.24
C GLY A 15 0.78 -3.25 26.57
N PHE A 16 1.77 -3.70 27.35
CA PHE A 16 3.01 -4.26 26.83
C PHE A 16 2.81 -5.58 26.06
N LEU A 17 1.93 -6.46 26.55
CA LEU A 17 1.58 -7.71 25.88
C LEU A 17 0.87 -7.48 24.54
N LEU A 18 -0.04 -6.50 24.47
CA LEU A 18 -0.73 -6.16 23.21
C LEU A 18 0.22 -5.57 22.16
N PHE A 19 1.20 -4.77 22.58
CA PHE A 19 2.14 -4.13 21.66
C PHE A 19 3.17 -5.11 21.09
N THR A 20 3.62 -6.08 21.90
CA THR A 20 4.65 -7.06 21.49
C THR A 20 4.12 -8.20 20.62
N PHE A 21 2.81 -8.51 20.70
CA PHE A 21 2.15 -9.54 19.90
C PHE A 21 1.31 -9.01 18.73
N ALA A 22 1.31 -7.70 18.48
CA ALA A 22 0.61 -7.14 17.32
C ALA A 22 1.29 -7.63 16.02
N PRO A 23 0.58 -8.35 15.13
CA PRO A 23 1.12 -8.73 13.84
C PRO A 23 1.37 -7.48 12.99
N ILE A 24 2.62 -7.26 12.59
CA ILE A 24 2.97 -6.27 11.57
C ILE A 24 2.64 -6.91 10.22
N PHE A 25 1.48 -6.57 9.64
CA PHE A 25 1.17 -6.95 8.27
C PHE A 25 1.90 -5.99 7.33
N PRO A 26 2.81 -6.46 6.47
CA PRO A 26 3.38 -5.62 5.42
C PRO A 26 2.25 -5.23 4.47
N ALA A 27 1.95 -3.94 4.43
CA ALA A 27 0.98 -3.42 3.48
C ALA A 27 1.54 -3.52 2.05
N ALA A 28 0.83 -4.23 1.18
CA ALA A 28 1.13 -4.21 -0.25
C ALA A 28 0.52 -2.94 -0.84
N ALA A 29 1.36 -1.92 -1.06
CA ALA A 29 0.97 -0.74 -1.81
C ALA A 29 0.89 -1.10 -3.29
N GLN A 30 -0.33 -1.09 -3.86
CA GLN A 30 -0.54 -1.33 -5.29
C GLN A 30 -1.02 -0.07 -5.98
N ILE A 31 -0.37 0.27 -7.09
CA ILE A 31 -0.85 1.33 -7.99
C ILE A 31 -2.07 0.82 -8.76
N THR A 32 -3.17 1.59 -8.70
CA THR A 32 -4.42 1.31 -9.40
C THR A 32 -4.57 2.32 -10.53
N PRO A 33 -4.68 1.90 -11.79
CA PRO A 33 -4.88 2.85 -12.88
C PRO A 33 -6.16 3.67 -12.71
N ASP A 34 -6.06 4.98 -12.94
CA ASP A 34 -7.22 5.87 -12.97
C ASP A 34 -8.05 5.61 -14.23
N ASN A 35 -9.24 5.04 -14.04
CA ASN A 35 -10.15 4.68 -15.13
C ASN A 35 -11.10 5.82 -15.53
N THR A 36 -10.98 7.01 -14.93
CA THR A 36 -11.86 8.17 -15.23
C THR A 36 -11.46 8.92 -16.51
N LEU A 37 -10.25 8.68 -17.02
CA LEU A 37 -9.68 9.39 -18.17
C LEU A 37 -10.02 8.77 -19.55
N GLY A 38 -10.94 7.80 -19.60
CA GLY A 38 -11.40 7.20 -20.86
C GLY A 38 -10.26 6.62 -21.71
N THR A 39 -10.04 7.17 -22.90
CA THR A 39 -8.99 6.72 -23.83
C THR A 39 -7.58 7.12 -23.40
N GLU A 40 -7.45 8.15 -22.56
CA GLU A 40 -6.18 8.67 -22.02
C GLU A 40 -5.74 7.95 -20.74
N ARG A 41 -6.52 6.97 -20.25
CA ARG A 41 -6.20 6.24 -19.03
C ARG A 41 -4.86 5.50 -19.13
N SER A 42 -4.18 5.43 -17.99
CA SER A 42 -3.04 4.53 -17.84
C SER A 42 -3.51 3.08 -17.72
N ARG A 43 -2.63 2.15 -18.05
CA ARG A 43 -2.85 0.70 -17.96
C ARG A 43 -1.65 0.07 -17.25
N LEU A 44 -1.92 -0.97 -16.47
CA LEU A 44 -0.93 -1.72 -15.72
C LEU A 44 -1.07 -3.20 -16.07
N ASP A 45 -0.09 -3.73 -16.78
CA ASP A 45 0.02 -5.16 -17.07
C ASP A 45 0.99 -5.76 -16.06
N THR A 46 0.49 -6.54 -15.11
CA THR A 46 1.30 -7.08 -14.01
C THR A 46 1.99 -8.39 -14.37
N ASN A 47 3.14 -8.67 -13.74
CA ASN A 47 3.89 -9.91 -13.88
C ASN A 47 4.22 -10.29 -15.34
N VAL A 48 4.57 -9.31 -16.18
CA VAL A 48 4.97 -9.54 -17.57
C VAL A 48 6.50 -9.65 -17.68
N LEU A 49 6.98 -10.38 -18.68
CA LEU A 49 8.41 -10.54 -18.93
C LEU A 49 8.99 -9.30 -19.62
N ILE A 50 9.93 -8.61 -18.95
CA ILE A 50 10.63 -7.43 -19.45
C ILE A 50 12.13 -7.72 -19.36
N ASN A 51 12.83 -7.78 -20.50
CA ASN A 51 14.27 -8.09 -20.55
C ASN A 51 14.64 -9.34 -19.72
N ASN A 52 13.86 -10.42 -19.87
CA ASN A 52 14.02 -11.69 -19.15
C ASN A 52 13.78 -11.65 -17.62
N VAL A 53 13.20 -10.57 -17.09
CA VAL A 53 12.81 -10.45 -15.67
C VAL A 53 11.31 -10.18 -15.57
N LEU A 54 10.62 -10.77 -14.58
CA LEU A 54 9.21 -10.48 -14.31
C LEU A 54 9.08 -9.09 -13.68
N GLY A 55 8.17 -8.27 -14.20
CA GLY A 55 7.86 -6.97 -13.66
C GLY A 55 6.51 -6.45 -14.15
N ASP A 56 6.12 -5.29 -13.62
CA ASP A 56 4.89 -4.63 -14.01
C ASP A 56 5.16 -3.60 -15.11
N LYS A 57 4.36 -3.64 -16.18
CA LYS A 57 4.48 -2.74 -17.32
C LYS A 57 3.37 -1.70 -17.30
N ILE A 58 3.78 -0.43 -17.26
CA ILE A 58 2.86 0.70 -17.42
C ILE A 58 2.72 1.04 -18.91
N ASN A 59 1.48 1.15 -19.37
CA ASN A 59 1.09 1.46 -20.74
C ASN A 59 0.02 2.56 -20.79
N GLY A 60 -0.27 3.09 -21.98
CA GLY A 60 -1.29 4.13 -22.16
C GLY A 60 -0.86 5.49 -21.61
N GLY A 61 -1.80 6.26 -21.07
CA GLY A 61 -1.56 7.62 -20.60
C GLY A 61 -1.94 8.70 -21.61
N ALA A 62 -1.71 9.96 -21.24
CA ALA A 62 -1.97 11.13 -22.07
C ALA A 62 -0.65 11.70 -22.61
N ILE A 63 -0.60 11.97 -23.91
CA ILE A 63 0.57 12.62 -24.54
C ILE A 63 0.23 14.07 -24.82
N ARG A 64 1.04 15.00 -24.30
CA ARG A 64 0.93 16.44 -24.58
C ARG A 64 2.32 16.96 -24.95
N ASP A 65 2.43 17.43 -26.19
CA ASP A 65 3.70 17.81 -26.82
C ASP A 65 4.76 16.70 -26.71
N ARG A 66 5.79 16.91 -25.89
CA ARG A 66 6.88 15.95 -25.65
C ARG A 66 6.77 15.21 -24.31
N ASN A 67 5.66 15.38 -23.60
CA ASN A 67 5.46 14.82 -22.27
C ASN A 67 4.42 13.70 -22.30
N LEU A 68 4.68 12.65 -21.52
CA LEU A 68 3.77 11.53 -21.26
C LEU A 68 3.31 11.60 -19.80
N PHE A 69 2.00 11.60 -19.60
CA PHE A 69 1.36 11.66 -18.29
C PHE A 69 0.69 10.34 -17.97
N HIS A 70 0.85 9.90 -16.72
CA HIS A 70 0.15 8.77 -16.16
C HIS A 70 -0.65 9.17 -14.91
N SER A 71 -1.79 8.53 -14.70
CA SER A 71 -2.68 8.77 -13.55
C SER A 71 -2.97 7.45 -12.84
N PHE A 72 -2.72 7.42 -11.54
CA PHE A 72 -2.91 6.28 -10.67
C PHE A 72 -3.41 6.72 -9.29
N SER A 73 -4.12 5.83 -8.62
CA SER A 73 -4.35 5.91 -7.18
C SER A 73 -3.52 4.85 -6.46
N GLU A 74 -3.07 5.16 -5.25
CA GLU A 74 -2.50 4.18 -4.35
C GLU A 74 -3.63 3.49 -3.60
N ASN A 75 -3.63 2.16 -3.62
CA ASN A 75 -4.47 1.38 -2.72
C ASN A 75 -3.61 0.52 -1.82
N LEU A 76 -3.82 0.70 -0.52
CA LEU A 76 -3.25 -0.14 0.50
C LEU A 76 -4.13 -1.39 0.66
N LYS A 77 -3.63 -2.56 0.28
CA LYS A 77 -4.28 -3.83 0.63
C LYS A 77 -3.71 -4.32 1.95
N LEU A 78 -4.58 -4.39 2.97
CA LEU A 78 -4.33 -5.04 4.25
C LEU A 78 -4.64 -6.53 4.16
#